data_AF-A0A956ERT9-F1
#
_entry.id   AF-A0A956ERT9-F1
#
_cell.length_a   1.000
_cell.length_b   1.000
_cell.length_c   1.000
_cell.angle_alpha   90.00
_cell.angle_beta   90.00
_cell.angle_gamma   90.00
#
_symmetry.space_group_name_H-M   'P 1'
#
loop_
_entity.id
_entity.type
_entity.pdbx_description
1 polymer ?
#
loop_
_entity_poly.entity_id
_entity_poly.type
_entity_poly.pdbx_seq_one_letter_code
_entity_poly.pdbx_strand_id
1 'polypeptide(L)'
;VHRELLRFCDRRGLTAPSRATLYNAIERIELPEISTATLPTNVRDALYNLGVANTVPAAQLVFYAFNYGTPDALSFAAGAPWLWLLRASRLTGWRPKSLALLQAVLSYRGIS
;
A
#
# COMPACT_ATOMS: atom_id res chain seq x y z
N VAL A 1 14.07 6.39 5.77
CA VAL A 1 13.79 6.99 4.43
C VAL A 1 14.39 8.39 4.23
N HIS A 2 13.77 9.51 4.62
CA HIS A 2 14.30 10.85 4.25
C HIS A 2 15.71 11.14 4.78
N ARG A 3 16.01 10.79 6.03
CA ARG A 3 17.36 10.93 6.63
C ARG A 3 18.41 10.06 5.92
N GLU A 4 18.05 8.86 5.47
CA GLU A 4 18.97 7.99 4.72
C GLU A 4 19.20 8.50 3.31
N LEU A 5 18.16 9.04 2.67
CA LEU A 5 18.28 9.67 1.36
C LEU A 5 19.19 10.90 1.42
N LEU A 6 19.04 11.74 2.44
CA LEU A 6 19.93 12.89 2.67
C LEU A 6 21.39 12.43 2.75
N ARG A 7 21.69 11.41 3.57
CA ARG A 7 23.04 10.82 3.65
C ARG A 7 23.51 10.18 2.35
N PHE A 8 22.60 9.62 1.56
CA PHE A 8 22.93 9.03 0.27
C PHE A 8 23.29 10.09 -0.78
N CYS A 9 22.51 11.18 -0.84
CA CYS A 9 22.79 12.33 -1.70
C CYS A 9 24.11 13.00 -1.31
N ASP A 10 24.32 13.22 -0.02
CA ASP A 10 25.54 13.81 0.53
C ASP A 10 26.80 13.01 0.15
N ARG A 11 26.78 11.68 0.37
CA ARG A 11 27.87 10.78 -0.05
C ARG A 11 28.17 10.77 -1.56
N ARG A 12 27.25 11.28 -2.38
CA ARG A 12 27.39 11.34 -3.85
C ARG A 12 27.56 12.75 -4.38
N GLY A 13 27.70 13.75 -3.50
CA GLY A 13 27.77 15.16 -3.92
C GLY A 13 26.53 15.66 -4.64
N LEU A 14 25.37 15.03 -4.39
CA LEU A 14 24.10 15.39 -5.00
C LEU A 14 23.29 16.29 -4.06
N THR A 15 22.57 17.26 -4.63
CA THR A 15 21.59 18.04 -3.88
C THR A 15 20.44 17.14 -3.44
N ALA A 16 20.17 17.10 -2.14
CA ALA A 16 19.07 16.32 -1.63
C ALA A 16 17.71 16.93 -2.04
N PRO A 17 16.76 16.12 -2.50
CA PRO A 17 15.44 16.62 -2.86
C PRO A 17 14.67 17.06 -1.61
N SER A 18 13.79 18.05 -1.79
CA SER A 18 12.85 18.44 -0.73
C SER A 18 11.89 17.30 -0.40
N ARG A 19 11.27 17.34 0.78
CA ARG A 19 10.19 16.40 1.14
C ARG A 19 9.07 16.40 0.10
N ALA A 20 8.67 17.57 -0.38
CA ALA A 20 7.61 17.70 -1.39
C ALA A 20 7.99 17.01 -2.71
N THR A 21 9.24 17.19 -3.16
CA THR A 21 9.78 16.51 -4.34
C THR A 21 9.73 14.99 -4.18
N LEU A 22 10.05 14.48 -2.99
CA LEU A 22 9.98 13.04 -2.71
C LEU A 22 8.57 12.50 -2.74
N TYR A 23 7.63 13.15 -2.07
CA TYR A 23 6.23 12.71 -2.11
C TYR A 23 5.65 12.76 -3.53
N ASN A 24 5.96 13.81 -4.30
CA ASN A 24 5.57 13.91 -5.71
C ASN A 24 6.16 12.78 -6.56
N ALA A 25 7.42 12.40 -6.32
CA ALA A 25 8.05 11.28 -7.01
C ALA A 25 7.39 9.95 -6.63
N ILE A 26 7.07 9.77 -5.34
CA ILE A 26 6.38 8.58 -4.82
C ILE A 26 5.02 8.37 -5.49
N GLU A 27 4.25 9.44 -5.75
CA GLU A 27 2.95 9.32 -6.46
C GLU A 27 3.08 8.78 -7.89
N ARG A 28 4.23 8.99 -8.53
CA ARG A 28 4.48 8.61 -9.92
C ARG A 28 5.01 7.19 -10.07
N ILE A 29 5.34 6.53 -8.96
CA ILE A 29 5.75 5.13 -8.99
C ILE A 29 4.53 4.29 -9.33
N GLU A 30 4.58 3.61 -10.47
CA GLU A 30 3.57 2.64 -10.86
C GLU A 30 3.56 1.48 -9.87
N LEU A 31 2.37 1.10 -9.44
CA LEU A 31 2.18 -0.09 -8.63
C LEU A 31 1.98 -1.30 -9.53
N PRO A 32 2.49 -2.47 -9.14
CA PRO A 32 2.25 -3.67 -9.91
C PRO A 32 0.76 -4.04 -9.91
N GLU A 33 0.34 -4.71 -10.96
CA GLU A 33 -0.89 -5.48 -10.97
C GLU A 33 -0.62 -6.89 -10.45
N ILE A 34 -1.48 -7.35 -9.55
CA ILE A 34 -1.34 -8.65 -8.90
C ILE A 34 -2.30 -9.61 -9.55
N SER A 35 -1.78 -10.72 -10.08
CA SER A 35 -2.64 -11.78 -10.61
C SER A 35 -3.50 -12.36 -9.49
N THR A 36 -4.81 -12.45 -9.71
CA THR A 36 -5.73 -13.03 -8.72
C THR A 36 -5.47 -14.52 -8.54
N ALA A 37 -4.98 -15.21 -9.58
CA ALA A 37 -4.66 -16.64 -9.53
C ALA A 37 -3.56 -16.99 -8.51
N THR A 38 -2.63 -16.07 -8.23
CA THR A 38 -1.52 -16.28 -7.29
C THR A 38 -1.89 -15.96 -5.84
N LEU A 39 -3.06 -15.38 -5.61
CA LEU A 39 -3.51 -14.99 -4.27
C LEU A 39 -4.06 -16.19 -3.49
N PRO A 40 -3.83 -16.24 -2.17
CA PRO A 40 -4.53 -17.16 -1.28
C PRO A 40 -6.06 -17.04 -1.44
N THR A 41 -6.78 -18.16 -1.29
CA THR A 41 -8.24 -18.19 -1.48
C THR A 41 -8.97 -17.17 -0.62
N ASN A 42 -8.64 -17.10 0.67
CA ASN A 42 -9.20 -16.12 1.61
C ASN A 42 -8.97 -14.66 1.20
N VAL A 43 -7.88 -14.36 0.49
CA VAL A 43 -7.60 -13.02 -0.05
C VAL A 43 -8.41 -12.77 -1.31
N ARG A 44 -8.54 -13.77 -2.20
CA ARG A 44 -9.41 -13.69 -3.38
C ARG A 44 -10.86 -13.46 -3.01
N ASP A 45 -11.35 -14.12 -1.96
CA ASP A 45 -12.73 -14.00 -1.50
C ASP A 45 -13.04 -12.55 -1.08
N ALA A 46 -12.06 -11.82 -0.55
CA ALA A 46 -12.20 -10.39 -0.24
C ALA A 46 -12.40 -9.50 -1.48
N LEU A 47 -12.03 -9.99 -2.67
CA LEU A 47 -12.14 -9.30 -3.96
C LEU A 47 -13.47 -9.55 -4.67
N TYR A 48 -14.46 -10.19 -4.02
CA TYR A 48 -15.72 -10.61 -4.66
C TYR A 48 -16.45 -9.51 -5.46
N ASN A 49 -16.30 -8.24 -5.08
CA ASN A 49 -16.90 -7.10 -5.78
C ASN A 49 -16.19 -6.69 -7.09
N LEU A 50 -14.98 -7.20 -7.35
CA LEU A 50 -14.19 -6.86 -8.54
C LEU A 50 -14.52 -7.75 -9.76
N GLY A 51 -15.39 -8.74 -9.60
CA GLY A 51 -15.74 -9.68 -10.67
C GLY A 51 -14.58 -10.60 -11.07
N VAL A 52 -14.64 -11.16 -12.27
CA VAL A 52 -13.66 -12.13 -12.80
C VAL A 52 -12.38 -11.44 -13.32
N ALA A 53 -11.88 -10.44 -12.59
CA ALA A 53 -10.65 -9.77 -12.94
C ALA A 53 -9.46 -10.72 -12.76
N ASN A 54 -8.66 -10.90 -13.81
CA ASN A 54 -7.45 -11.74 -13.77
C ASN A 54 -6.31 -11.06 -13.00
N THR A 55 -6.34 -9.72 -12.92
CA THR A 55 -5.39 -8.91 -12.18
C THR A 55 -6.09 -7.83 -11.38
N VAL A 56 -5.46 -7.39 -10.29
CA VAL A 56 -5.93 -6.29 -9.44
C VAL A 56 -4.77 -5.35 -9.11
N PRO A 57 -4.94 -4.02 -9.19
CA PRO A 57 -3.92 -3.08 -8.72
C PRO A 57 -3.56 -3.34 -7.26
N ALA A 58 -2.26 -3.30 -6.93
CA ALA A 58 -1.80 -3.70 -5.61
C ALA A 58 -2.39 -2.86 -4.44
N ALA A 59 -2.62 -1.57 -4.64
CA ALA A 59 -3.31 -0.74 -3.65
C ALA A 59 -4.79 -1.13 -3.46
N GLN A 60 -5.44 -1.57 -4.54
CA GLN A 60 -6.83 -2.00 -4.51
C GLN A 60 -6.97 -3.35 -3.79
N LEU A 61 -6.02 -4.26 -3.98
CA LEU A 61 -5.92 -5.50 -3.21
C LEU A 61 -5.90 -5.23 -1.69
N VAL A 62 -5.03 -4.31 -1.24
CA VAL A 62 -4.97 -3.88 0.17
C VAL A 62 -6.31 -3.30 0.61
N PHE A 63 -6.89 -2.40 -0.18
CA PHE A 63 -8.18 -1.78 0.14
C PHE A 63 -9.30 -2.81 0.36
N TYR A 64 -9.43 -3.80 -0.52
CA TYR A 64 -10.47 -4.81 -0.40
C TYR A 64 -10.22 -5.77 0.77
N ALA A 65 -8.98 -6.22 0.95
CA ALA A 65 -8.61 -7.06 2.08
C ALA A 65 -8.91 -6.38 3.43
N PHE A 66 -8.68 -5.07 3.56
CA PHE A 66 -9.01 -4.35 4.79
C PHE A 66 -10.49 -4.03 4.98
N ASN A 67 -11.26 -3.79 3.92
CA ASN A 67 -12.68 -3.44 4.05
C ASN A 67 -13.61 -4.65 4.17
N TYR A 68 -13.22 -5.78 3.56
CA TYR A 68 -14.11 -6.93 3.37
C TYR A 68 -13.47 -8.29 3.68
N GLY A 69 -12.15 -8.33 3.89
CA GLY A 69 -11.43 -9.58 4.11
C GLY A 69 -11.65 -10.19 5.49
N THR A 70 -11.39 -11.49 5.57
CA THR A 70 -11.25 -12.21 6.84
C THR A 70 -9.97 -11.77 7.58
N PRO A 71 -9.80 -12.13 8.87
CA PRO A 71 -8.56 -11.87 9.61
C PRO A 71 -7.28 -12.31 8.88
N ASP A 72 -7.33 -13.42 8.14
CA ASP A 72 -6.18 -13.90 7.37
C ASP A 72 -5.88 -13.00 6.17
N ALA A 73 -6.91 -12.48 5.49
CA ALA A 73 -6.73 -11.54 4.39
C ALA A 73 -6.21 -10.19 4.89
N LEU A 74 -6.67 -9.74 6.07
CA LEU A 74 -6.14 -8.58 6.78
C LEU A 74 -4.65 -8.75 7.10
N SER A 75 -4.28 -9.90 7.67
CA SER A 75 -2.90 -10.21 8.03
C SER A 75 -1.98 -10.22 6.80
N PHE A 76 -2.44 -10.86 5.71
CA PHE A 76 -1.75 -10.83 4.42
C PHE A 76 -1.54 -9.39 3.92
N ALA A 77 -2.59 -8.58 3.88
CA ALA A 77 -2.51 -7.20 3.39
C ALA A 77 -1.66 -6.29 4.29
N ALA A 78 -1.65 -6.50 5.61
CA ALA A 78 -0.80 -5.75 6.54
C ALA A 78 0.71 -5.96 6.27
N GLY A 79 1.07 -7.14 5.75
CA GLY A 79 2.42 -7.48 5.30
C GLY A 79 2.83 -6.89 3.94
N ALA A 80 1.93 -6.22 3.22
CA ALA A 80 2.20 -5.70 1.88
C ALA A 80 3.35 -4.66 1.87
N PRO A 81 4.01 -4.44 0.71
CA PRO A 81 4.96 -3.34 0.55
C PRO A 81 4.40 -1.99 1.00
N TRP A 82 5.23 -1.16 1.65
CA TRP A 82 4.81 0.10 2.28
C TRP A 82 4.10 1.04 1.29
N LEU A 83 4.55 1.07 0.03
CA LEU A 83 3.97 1.93 -1.00
C LEU A 83 2.54 1.50 -1.36
N TRP A 84 2.24 0.19 -1.32
CA TRP A 84 0.90 -0.31 -1.59
C TRP A 84 -0.06 0.15 -0.49
N LEU A 85 0.38 0.06 0.77
CA LEU A 85 -0.37 0.54 1.94
C LEU A 85 -0.63 2.05 1.88
N LEU A 86 0.41 2.83 1.58
CA LEU A 86 0.32 4.29 1.47
C LEU A 86 -0.63 4.73 0.33
N ARG A 87 -0.60 4.03 -0.80
CA ARG A 87 -1.50 4.33 -1.93
C ARG A 87 -2.94 3.87 -1.61
N ALA A 88 -3.10 2.74 -0.93
CA ALA A 88 -4.41 2.25 -0.49
C ALA A 88 -5.09 3.21 0.49
N SER A 89 -4.34 3.83 1.42
CA SER A 89 -4.90 4.76 2.41
C SER A 89 -5.49 6.05 1.81
N ARG A 90 -5.21 6.30 0.52
CA ARG A 90 -5.71 7.48 -0.22
C ARG A 90 -6.87 7.16 -1.14
N LEU A 91 -7.22 5.87 -1.29
CA LEU A 91 -8.43 5.47 -2.00
C LEU A 91 -9.67 5.97 -1.24
N THR A 92 -10.76 6.19 -1.96
CA THR A 92 -12.04 6.59 -1.39
C THR A 92 -12.89 5.37 -1.05
N GLY A 93 -13.98 5.54 -0.28
CA GLY A 93 -14.93 4.47 0.02
C GLY A 93 -14.55 3.56 1.20
N TRP A 94 -13.59 3.98 2.03
CA TRP A 94 -13.22 3.24 3.23
C TRP A 94 -14.35 3.20 4.27
N ARG A 95 -14.51 2.04 4.91
CA ARG A 95 -15.23 1.94 6.18
C ARG A 95 -14.37 2.56 7.30
N PRO A 96 -14.94 3.37 8.23
CA PRO A 96 -14.15 4.06 9.24
C PRO A 96 -13.23 3.14 10.07
N LYS A 97 -13.73 1.99 10.51
CA LYS A 97 -12.93 1.01 11.29
C LYS A 97 -11.79 0.40 10.47
N SER A 98 -12.04 0.08 9.20
CA SER A 98 -11.04 -0.50 8.30
C SER A 98 -9.91 0.50 7.99
N LEU A 99 -10.26 1.78 7.79
CA LEU A 99 -9.26 2.83 7.59
C LEU A 99 -8.42 3.04 8.85
N ALA A 100 -9.06 3.11 10.03
CA ALA A 100 -8.35 3.24 11.29
C ALA A 100 -7.35 2.08 11.51
N LEU A 101 -7.73 0.86 11.14
CA LEU A 101 -6.85 -0.30 11.21
C LEU A 101 -5.65 -0.17 10.24
N LEU A 102 -5.88 0.25 8.99
CA LEU A 102 -4.79 0.52 8.05
C LEU A 102 -3.84 1.62 8.58
N GLN A 103 -4.40 2.69 9.16
CA GLN A 103 -3.61 3.76 9.78
C GLN A 103 -2.79 3.27 10.97
N ALA A 104 -3.33 2.35 11.77
CA ALA A 104 -2.58 1.71 12.86
C ALA A 104 -1.40 0.87 12.31
N VAL A 105 -1.62 0.11 11.22
CA VAL A 105 -0.54 -0.65 10.55
C VAL A 105 0.53 0.28 9.99
N LEU A 106 0.13 1.36 9.30
CA LEU A 106 1.06 2.37 8.78
C LEU A 106 1.88 3.00 9.92
N SER A 107 1.23 3.39 11.02
CA SER A 107 1.89 3.96 12.20
C SER A 107 2.86 2.99 12.86
N TYR A 108 2.45 1.74 13.08
CA TYR A 108 3.30 0.68 13.63
C TYR A 108 4.56 0.45 12.78
N ARG A 109 4.42 0.57 11.45
CA ARG A 109 5.52 0.41 10.50
C ARG A 109 6.34 1.68 10.26
N GLY A 110 6.02 2.79 10.95
CA GLY A 110 6.71 4.08 10.76
C GLY A 110 6.49 4.70 9.38
N ILE A 111 5.36 4.40 8.74
CA ILE A 111 4.96 4.95 7.44
C ILE A 111 4.01 6.12 7.73
N SER A 112 4.58 7.33 7.80
CA SER A 112 3.86 8.58 8.09
C SER A 112 3.92 9.57 6.92
#